data_AF-A0A1H3FYL8-F1
#
_entry.id   AF-A0A1H3FYL8-F1
#
_cell.length_a   1.000
_cell.length_b   1.000
_cell.length_c   1.000
_cell.angle_alpha   90.00
_cell.angle_beta   90.00
_cell.angle_gamma   90.00
#
_symmetry.space_group_name_H-M   'P 1'
#
loop_
_entity.id
_entity.type
_entity.pdbx_description
1 polymer ?
#
loop_
_entity_poly.entity_id
_entity_poly.type
_entity_poly.pdbx_seq_one_letter_code
_entity_poly.pdbx_strand_id
1 'polypeptide(L)' 'MRVTKTEKIWLIVVTALFVLYNLPGVPPYGEAVPTLVHAALTVIPLWIAVYVGMHKVYKVYRLKDQEKKNKGDEKC' A
#
# COMPACT_ATOMS: atom_id res chain seq x y z
N MET A 1 8.96 -2.02 16.47
CA MET A 1 8.52 -2.95 15.41
C MET A 1 9.50 -2.86 14.24
N ARG A 2 10.05 -3.98 13.75
CA ARG A 2 10.86 -3.96 12.51
C ARG A 2 9.91 -4.06 11.31
N VAL A 3 9.79 -2.97 10.55
CA VAL A 3 9.07 -2.91 9.28
C VAL A 3 9.70 -3.93 8.32
N THR A 4 8.87 -4.77 7.70
CA THR A 4 9.39 -5.79 6.78
C THR A 4 9.85 -5.16 5.46
N LYS A 5 10.76 -5.82 4.72
CA LYS A 5 11.18 -5.35 3.39
C LYS A 5 9.98 -5.19 2.45
N THR A 6 9.02 -6.11 2.52
CA THR A 6 7.76 -6.10 1.76
C THR A 6 6.91 -4.88 2.07
N GLU A 7 6.77 -4.55 3.36
CA GLU A 7 6.01 -3.39 3.83
C GLU A 7 6.70 -2.07 3.43
N LYS A 8 8.03 -2.03 3.45
CA LYS A 8 8.79 -0.87 2.96
C LYS A 8 8.57 -0.64 1.46
N ILE A 9 8.65 -1.70 0.64
CA ILE A 9 8.39 -1.59 -0.81
C ILE A 9 6.94 -1.17 -1.06
N TRP A 10 5.99 -1.77 -0.36
CA TRP A 10 4.57 -1.41 -0.47
C TRP A 10 4.34 0.07 -0.14
N LEU A 11 4.88 0.56 0.97
CA LEU A 11 4.77 1.96 1.36
C LEU A 11 5.38 2.90 0.31
N ILE A 12 6.56 2.56 -0.25
CA ILE A 12 7.18 3.36 -1.31
C ILE A 12 6.24 3.45 -2.53
N VAL A 13 5.65 2.33 -2.96
CA VAL A 13 4.73 2.31 -4.12
C VAL A 13 3.47 3.13 -3.85
N VAL A 14 2.86 2.98 -2.67
CA VAL A 14 1.67 3.76 -2.26
C VAL A 14 2.00 5.25 -2.21
N THR A 15 3.12 5.62 -1.61
CA THR A 15 3.56 7.02 -1.54
C THR A 15 3.83 7.58 -2.92
N ALA A 16 4.49 6.84 -3.81
CA ALA A 16 4.74 7.28 -5.18
C ALA A 16 3.44 7.54 -5.97
N LEU A 17 2.47 6.63 -5.89
CA LEU A 17 1.16 6.79 -6.53
C LEU A 17 0.36 7.94 -5.93
N PHE A 18 0.44 8.15 -4.61
CA PHE A 18 -0.22 9.26 -3.94
C PHE A 18 0.37 10.62 -4.37
N VAL A 19 1.69 10.72 -4.47
CA VAL A 19 2.35 11.93 -4.98
C VAL A 19 1.97 12.17 -6.45
N LEU A 20 1.99 11.11 -7.28
CA LEU A 20 1.62 11.19 -8.69
C LEU A 20 0.19 11.70 -8.89
N TYR A 21 -0.76 11.25 -8.06
CA TYR A 21 -2.15 11.72 -8.06
C TYR A 21 -2.30 13.20 -7.67
N ASN A 22 -1.44 13.70 -6.78
CA ASN A 22 -1.53 15.06 -6.24
C ASN A 22 -0.58 16.07 -6.91
N LEU A 23 0.04 15.72 -8.05
CA LEU A 23 0.96 16.63 -8.73
C LEU A 23 0.23 17.90 -9.20
N PRO A 24 0.70 19.10 -8.78
CA PRO A 24 0.06 20.33 -9.21
C PRO A 24 0.25 20.54 -10.72
N GLY A 25 -0.83 20.93 -11.40
CA GLY A 25 -0.83 21.17 -12.85
C GLY A 25 -0.80 19.91 -13.72
N VAL A 26 -0.85 18.71 -13.12
CA VAL A 26 -0.97 17.45 -13.86
C VAL A 26 -2.22 16.71 -13.37
N PRO A 27 -3.23 16.50 -14.24
CA PRO A 27 -3.34 16.96 -15.62
C PRO A 27 -3.67 18.47 -15.72
N PRO A 28 -3.58 19.07 -16.92
CA PRO A 28 -3.95 20.47 -17.12
C PRO A 28 -5.35 20.78 -16.58
N TYR A 29 -5.42 21.79 -15.72
CA TYR A 29 -6.69 22.20 -15.14
C TYR A 29 -7.64 22.73 -16.22
N GLY A 30 -8.92 22.39 -16.10
CA GLY A 30 -9.96 22.81 -17.05
C GLY A 30 -10.27 21.79 -18.14
N GLU A 31 -9.50 20.71 -18.26
CA GLU A 31 -9.78 19.65 -19.22
C GLU A 31 -10.32 18.38 -18.56
N ALA A 32 -11.58 18.04 -18.87
CA ALA A 32 -12.29 16.92 -18.24
C ALA A 32 -11.70 15.55 -18.61
N VAL A 33 -11.38 15.32 -19.89
CA VAL A 33 -10.88 14.04 -20.39
C VAL A 33 -9.53 13.64 -19.74
N PRO A 34 -8.47 14.47 -19.79
CA PRO A 34 -7.20 14.11 -19.16
C PRO A 34 -7.32 14.02 -17.64
N THR A 35 -8.21 14.80 -17.00
CA THR A 35 -8.52 14.67 -15.57
C THR A 35 -9.06 13.29 -15.22
N LEU A 36 -10.05 12.80 -15.98
CA LEU A 36 -10.63 11.47 -15.76
C LEU A 36 -9.62 10.36 -16.00
N VAL A 37 -8.83 10.46 -17.08
CA VAL A 37 -7.79 9.47 -17.40
C VAL A 37 -6.71 9.44 -16.32
N HIS A 38 -6.23 10.60 -15.88
CA HIS A 38 -5.23 10.67 -14.81
C HIS A 38 -5.77 10.10 -13.49
N ALA A 39 -7.01 10.46 -13.11
CA ALA A 39 -7.64 9.92 -11.92
C ALA A 39 -7.80 8.40 -12.00
N ALA A 40 -8.23 7.85 -13.14
CA ALA A 40 -8.33 6.41 -13.33
C ALA A 40 -6.96 5.71 -13.20
N LEU A 41 -5.91 6.29 -13.79
CA LEU A 41 -4.56 5.71 -13.78
C LEU A 41 -3.81 5.84 -12.45
N THR A 42 -4.23 6.75 -11.57
CA THR A 42 -3.55 6.98 -10.28
C THR A 42 -4.38 6.47 -9.10
N VAL A 43 -5.68 6.79 -9.05
CA VAL A 43 -6.56 6.42 -7.93
C VAL A 43 -6.84 4.92 -7.91
N ILE A 44 -7.16 4.32 -9.06
CA ILE A 44 -7.49 2.88 -9.11
C ILE A 44 -6.28 2.03 -8.69
N PRO A 45 -5.07 2.23 -9.24
CA PRO A 45 -3.90 1.47 -8.78
C PRO A 45 -3.53 1.77 -7.33
N LEU A 46 -3.71 3.01 -6.86
CA LEU A 46 -3.48 3.37 -5.46
C LEU A 46 -4.40 2.57 -4.53
N TRP A 47 -5.70 2.51 -4.84
CA TRP A 47 -6.66 1.71 -4.07
C TRP A 47 -6.28 0.24 -4.04
N ILE A 48 -6.00 -0.36 -5.21
CA ILE A 48 -5.59 -1.76 -5.30
C ILE A 48 -4.33 -2.01 -4.47
N ALA A 49 -3.32 -1.14 -4.60
CA ALA A 49 -2.07 -1.26 -3.86
C ALA A 49 -2.31 -1.19 -2.34
N VAL A 50 -3.15 -0.27 -1.87
CA VAL A 50 -3.49 -0.13 -0.45
C VAL A 50 -4.18 -1.39 0.08
N TYR A 51 -5.24 -1.87 -0.59
CA TYR A 51 -5.97 -3.05 -0.14
C TYR A 51 -5.12 -4.32 -0.14
N VAL A 52 -4.36 -4.55 -1.23
CA VAL A 52 -3.49 -5.74 -1.35
C VAL A 52 -2.36 -5.70 -0.33
N GLY A 53 -1.73 -4.54 -0.16
CA GLY A 53 -0.64 -4.39 0.79
C GLY A 53 -1.11 -4.52 2.23
N MET A 54 -2.23 -3.90 2.60
CA MET A 54 -2.86 -4.13 3.91
C MET A 54 -3.09 -5.62 4.14
N HIS A 55 -3.77 -6.32 3.22
CA HIS A 55 -4.06 -7.74 3.38
C HIS A 55 -2.78 -8.59 3.58
N LYS A 56 -1.72 -8.32 2.79
CA LYS A 56 -0.44 -9.02 2.94
C LYS A 56 0.24 -8.70 4.27
N VAL A 57 0.26 -7.43 4.68
CA VAL A 57 0.89 -6.96 5.92
C VAL A 57 0.18 -7.56 7.14
N TYR A 58 -1.16 -7.51 7.18
CA TYR A 58 -1.96 -8.16 8.22
C TYR A 58 -1.68 -9.65 8.32
N LYS A 59 -1.60 -10.36 7.17
CA LYS A 59 -1.28 -11.79 7.15
C LYS A 59 0.11 -12.07 7.71
N VAL A 60 1.11 -11.26 7.37
CA VAL A 60 2.49 -11.41 7.89
C VAL A 60 2.54 -11.16 9.40
N TYR A 61 1.87 -10.11 9.91
CA TYR A 61 1.82 -9.85 11.34
C TYR A 61 1.07 -10.97 12.10
N ARG A 62 -0.04 -11.46 11.56
CA ARG A 62 -0.78 -12.61 12.14
C ARG A 62 0.09 -13.86 12.21
N LEU A 63 0.84 -14.18 11.16
CA LEU A 63 1.72 -15.35 11.14
C LEU A 63 2.85 -15.23 12.17
N LYS A 64 3.44 -14.04 12.33
CA LYS A 64 4.46 -13.80 13.36
C LYS A 64 3.91 -13.93 14.77
N ASP A 65 2.66 -13.53 14.99
CA ASP A 65 2.00 -13.67 16.29
C ASP A 65 1.75 -15.14 16.64
N GLN A 66 1.27 -15.93 15.67
CA GLN A 66 1.11 -17.38 15.83
C GLN A 66 2.43 -18.09 16.09
N GLU A 67 3.51 -17.73 15.40
CA GLU A 67 4.84 -18.31 15.62
C GLU A 67 5.35 -18.01 17.05
N LYS A 68 5.12 -16.80 17.55
CA LYS A 68 5.48 -16.43 18.93
C LYS A 68 4.68 -17.24 19.95
N LYS A 69 3.39 -17.43 19.71
CA LYS A 69 2.52 -18.22 20.60
C LYS A 69 2.98 -19.68 20.67
N ASN A 70 3.17 -20.34 19.53
CA ASN A 70 3.64 -21.73 19.48
C ASN A 70 4.99 -21.92 20.18
N LYS A 71 5.95 -21.00 20.01
CA LYS A 71 7.25 -21.03 20.72
C LYS A 71 7.15 -20.82 22.23
N GLY A 72 6.11 -20.14 22.70
CA GLY A 72 5.81 -20.00 24.12
C GLY A 72 5.20 -21.29 24.69
N ASP A 73 4.31 -21.92 23.94
CA ASP A 73 3.65 -23.18 24.31
C ASP A 73 4.63 -24.38 24.30
N GLU A 74 5.61 -24.43 23.40
CA GLU A 74 6.68 -25.46 23.38
C GLU A 74 7.74 -25.31 24.51
N LYS A 75 7.79 -24.14 25.16
CA LYS A 75 8.77 -23.85 26.23
C LYS A 75 8.24 -24.10 27.64
N CYS A 76 6.95 -24.39 27.78
CA CYS A 76 6.30 -24.79 29.03
C CYS A 76 6.27 -26.32 29.14
#